data_AF-A0A969FQ31-F1
#
_entry.id   AF-A0A969FQ31-F1
#
_cell.length_a   1.000
_cell.length_b   1.000
_cell.length_c   1.000
_cell.angle_alpha   90.00
_cell.angle_beta   90.00
_cell.angle_gamma   90.00
#
_symmetry.space_group_name_H-M   'P 1'
#
loop_
_entity.id
_entity.type
_entity.pdbx_description
1 polymer ?
#
loop_
_entity_poly.entity_id
_entity_poly.type
_entity_poly.pdbx_seq_one_letter_code
_entity_poly.pdbx_strand_id
1 'polypeptide(L)'
;SASQWTHLGNFILAPGYSDEIIYAYLARGLTKLETPPDQDNDEDIEVVLMTPTELETAILAGEPVDAKSISSFLLAKPHLSS
;
A
#
# COMPACT_ATOMS: atom_id res chain seq x y z
N SER A 1 8.05 9.28 -8.79
CA SER A 1 8.66 9.64 -7.49
C SER A 1 7.61 10.27 -6.58
N ALA A 2 7.92 10.44 -5.29
CA ALA A 2 7.08 11.17 -4.33
C ALA A 2 7.92 12.18 -3.57
N SER A 3 7.37 13.38 -3.33
CA SER A 3 8.07 14.45 -2.60
C SER A 3 7.86 14.39 -1.09
N GLN A 4 6.83 13.69 -0.62
CA GLN A 4 6.54 13.52 0.80
C GLN A 4 6.30 12.05 1.13
N TRP A 5 7.00 11.55 2.16
CA TRP A 5 6.82 10.22 2.72
C TRP A 5 6.48 10.35 4.20
N THR A 6 5.32 9.82 4.60
CA THR A 6 4.91 9.79 6.00
C THR A 6 4.98 8.35 6.50
N HIS A 7 5.83 8.07 7.49
CA HIS A 7 5.82 6.77 8.17
C HIS A 7 4.50 6.63 8.94
N LEU A 8 3.75 5.57 8.65
CA LEU A 8 2.44 5.31 9.24
C LEU A 8 2.53 4.39 10.46
N GLY A 9 3.52 3.49 10.48
CA GLY A 9 3.66 2.45 11.49
C GLY A 9 4.27 1.19 10.90
N ASN A 10 4.35 0.15 11.73
CA ASN A 10 4.78 -1.18 11.30
C ASN A 10 3.90 -2.27 11.88
N PHE A 11 3.91 -3.43 11.23
CA PHE A 11 3.16 -4.60 11.63
C PHE A 11 3.91 -5.87 11.22
N ILE A 12 3.62 -6.96 11.92
CA ILE A 12 4.21 -8.28 11.66
C ILE A 12 3.32 -9.06 10.70
N LEU A 13 3.94 -9.79 9.76
CA LEU A 13 3.20 -10.56 8.76
C LEU A 13 2.50 -11.77 9.37
N ALA A 14 3.24 -12.62 10.10
CA ALA A 14 2.76 -13.91 10.58
C ALA A 14 3.52 -14.35 11.85
N PRO A 15 3.11 -13.87 13.05
CA PRO A 15 3.75 -14.26 14.31
C PRO A 15 3.58 -15.77 14.54
N GLY A 16 4.69 -16.50 14.48
CA GLY A 16 4.74 -17.96 14.60
C GLY A 16 5.31 -18.67 13.37
N TYR A 17 5.40 -17.97 12.23
CA TYR A 17 6.09 -18.44 11.02
C TYR A 17 7.28 -17.58 10.64
N SER A 18 7.14 -16.26 10.74
CA SER A 18 8.14 -15.28 10.29
C SER A 18 8.40 -14.23 11.37
N ASP A 19 9.63 -13.73 11.41
CA ASP A 19 10.07 -12.57 12.18
C ASP A 19 10.05 -11.27 11.34
N GLU A 20 9.49 -11.31 10.13
CA GLU A 20 9.35 -10.17 9.23
C GLU A 20 8.49 -9.05 9.84
N ILE A 21 9.04 -7.84 9.76
CA ILE A 21 8.37 -6.58 10.13
C ILE A 21 8.17 -5.75 8.87
N ILE A 22 6.91 -5.42 8.57
CA ILE A 22 6.53 -4.57 7.45
C ILE A 22 6.36 -3.13 7.96
N TYR A 23 7.03 -2.19 7.30
CA TYR A 23 6.94 -0.75 7.60
C TYR A 23 6.09 -0.05 6.54
N ALA A 24 4.99 0.56 6.96
CA ALA A 24 4.05 1.24 6.07
C ALA A 24 4.37 2.72 5.95
N TYR A 25 4.34 3.23 4.71
CA TYR A 25 4.54 4.63 4.40
C TYR A 25 3.43 5.16 3.48
N LEU A 26 2.97 6.38 3.73
CA LEU A 26 2.09 7.13 2.84
C LEU A 26 2.92 8.07 1.96
N ALA A 27 3.00 7.75 0.67
CA ALA A 27 3.64 8.57 -0.35
C ALA A 27 2.66 9.62 -0.89
N ARG A 28 3.08 10.90 -0.91
CA ARG A 28 2.29 12.04 -1.40
C ARG A 28 3.15 12.97 -2.25
N GLY A 29 2.48 13.82 -3.02
CA GLY A 29 3.15 14.67 -4.02
C GLY A 29 3.81 13.82 -5.10
N LEU A 30 3.03 12.91 -5.69
CA LEU A 30 3.53 11.97 -6.69
C LEU A 30 3.82 12.70 -8.01
N THR A 31 4.93 12.34 -8.64
CA THR A 31 5.29 12.75 -9.99
C THR A 31 5.53 11.52 -10.83
N LYS A 32 4.83 11.40 -11.95
CA LYS A 32 5.07 10.32 -12.92
C LYS A 32 6.45 10.52 -13.53
N LEU A 33 7.27 9.47 -13.51
CA LEU A 33 8.59 9.52 -14.15
C LEU A 33 8.41 9.40 -15.67
N GLU A 34 9.16 10.18 -16.43
CA GLU A 34 9.19 10.07 -17.90
C GLU A 34 9.78 8.73 -18.34
N THR A 35 10.78 8.24 -17.60
CA THR A 35 11.38 6.92 -17.76
C THR A 35 11.20 6.16 -16.45
N PRO A 36 10.29 5.18 -16.38
CA PRO A 36 10.16 4.33 -15.20
C PRO A 36 11.43 3.46 -15.03
N PRO A 37 11.78 3.07 -13.80
CA PRO A 37 12.85 2.09 -13.57
C PRO A 37 12.48 0.73 -14.18
N ASP A 38 13.51 -0.07 -14.48
CA ASP A 38 13.33 -1.44 -14.94
C ASP A 38 12.51 -2.23 -13.90
N GLN A 39 11.50 -2.97 -14.36
CA GLN A 39 10.74 -3.91 -13.55
C GLN A 39 11.45 -5.27 -13.56
N ASP A 40 11.24 -6.08 -12.52
CA ASP A 40 11.71 -7.47 -12.53
C ASP A 40 10.85 -8.29 -13.51
N ASN A 41 11.49 -9.12 -14.34
CA ASN A 41 10.80 -9.91 -15.36
C ASN A 41 9.97 -11.05 -14.78
N ASP A 42 10.27 -11.47 -13.55
CA ASP A 42 9.55 -12.55 -12.86
C ASP A 42 8.35 -12.00 -12.03
N GLU A 43 8.15 -10.68 -12.00
CA GLU A 43 7.04 -10.01 -11.32
C GLU A 43 5.96 -9.53 -12.31
N ASP A 44 4.74 -10.07 -12.18
CA ASP A 44 3.57 -9.60 -12.95
C ASP A 44 2.77 -8.60 -12.11
N ILE A 45 2.98 -7.29 -12.35
CA ILE A 45 2.42 -6.20 -11.55
C ILE A 45 1.71 -5.17 -12.43
N GLU A 46 0.47 -4.82 -12.06
CA GLU A 46 -0.31 -3.74 -12.67
C GLU A 46 -0.62 -2.63 -11.65
N VAL A 47 -0.69 -1.38 -12.12
CA VAL A 47 -1.13 -0.24 -11.30
C VAL A 47 -2.64 -0.07 -11.42
N VAL A 48 -3.34 -0.23 -10.30
CA VAL A 48 -4.77 0.08 -10.17
C VAL A 48 -4.96 1.33 -9.32
N LEU A 49 -5.78 2.28 -9.80
CA LEU A 49 -6.13 3.48 -9.06
C LEU A 49 -7.48 3.27 -8.37
N MET A 50 -7.51 3.51 -7.06
CA MET A 50 -8.73 3.44 -6.25
C MET A 50 -8.82 4.67 -5.33
N THR A 51 -10.04 5.16 -5.14
CA THR A 51 -10.36 6.05 -4.03
C THR A 51 -10.33 5.28 -2.71
N PRO A 52 -10.18 5.96 -1.56
CA PRO A 52 -10.27 5.31 -0.26
C PRO A 52 -11.57 4.51 -0.06
N THR A 53 -12.70 5.03 -0.57
CA THR A 53 -14.00 4.37 -0.47
C THR A 53 -14.09 3.11 -1.33
N GLU A 54 -13.54 3.13 -2.54
CA GLU A 54 -13.50 1.94 -3.42
C GLU A 54 -12.66 0.83 -2.79
N LEU A 55 -11.48 1.15 -2.27
CA LEU A 55 -10.62 0.17 -1.61
C LEU A 55 -11.29 -0.40 -0.35
N GLU A 56 -11.91 0.44 0.47
CA GLU A 56 -12.67 -0.03 1.64
C GLU A 56 -13.82 -0.96 1.24
N THR A 57 -14.53 -0.63 0.16
CA THR A 57 -15.63 -1.46 -0.36
C THR A 57 -15.12 -2.81 -0.85
N ALA A 58 -14.01 -2.85 -1.60
CA ALA A 58 -13.40 -4.08 -2.10
C ALA A 58 -12.96 -5.01 -0.95
N ILE A 59 -12.32 -4.44 0.09
CA ILE A 59 -11.91 -5.19 1.28
C ILE A 59 -13.14 -5.84 1.95
N LEU A 60 -14.21 -5.07 2.17
CA LEU A 60 -15.42 -5.56 2.83
C LEU A 60 -16.22 -6.55 1.98
N ALA A 61 -16.12 -6.44 0.65
CA ALA A 61 -16.73 -7.39 -0.29
C ALA A 61 -15.98 -8.74 -0.34
N GLY A 62 -14.80 -8.84 0.27
CA GLY A 62 -13.98 -10.05 0.23
C GLY A 62 -13.24 -10.23 -1.09
N GLU A 63 -13.06 -9.16 -1.86
CA GLU A 63 -12.11 -9.16 -2.98
C GLU A 63 -10.71 -9.53 -2.47
N PRO A 64 -9.85 -10.13 -3.30
CA PRO A 64 -8.54 -10.64 -2.89
C PRO A 64 -7.53 -9.52 -2.61
N VAL A 65 -7.74 -8.80 -1.51
CA VAL A 65 -6.86 -7.78 -0.95
C VAL A 65 -6.05 -8.41 0.17
N ASP A 66 -4.73 -8.40 0.04
CA ASP A 66 -3.86 -9.02 1.03
C ASP A 66 -3.83 -8.27 2.38
N ALA A 67 -3.35 -8.97 3.42
CA ALA A 67 -3.31 -8.43 4.77
C ALA A 67 -2.45 -7.16 4.90
N LYS A 68 -1.31 -7.07 4.20
CA LYS A 68 -0.42 -5.91 4.27
C LYS A 68 -1.08 -4.66 3.66
N SER A 69 -1.90 -4.83 2.63
CA SER A 69 -2.67 -3.77 1.99
C SER A 69 -3.79 -3.28 2.89
N ILE A 70 -4.55 -4.20 3.51
CA ILE A 70 -5.58 -3.86 4.50
C ILE A 70 -4.98 -3.11 5.70
N SER A 71 -3.91 -3.64 6.29
CA SER A 71 -3.24 -3.01 7.44
C SER A 71 -2.69 -1.63 7.08
N SER A 72 -2.02 -1.49 5.93
CA SER A 72 -1.50 -0.20 5.48
C SER A 72 -2.60 0.81 5.20
N PHE A 73 -3.71 0.38 4.58
CA PHE A 73 -4.86 1.24 4.34
C PHE A 73 -5.49 1.73 5.65
N LEU A 74 -5.68 0.84 6.63
CA LEU A 74 -6.21 1.21 7.94
C LEU A 74 -5.33 2.27 8.64
N LEU A 75 -3.99 2.10 8.59
CA LEU A 75 -3.05 3.07 9.14
C LEU A 75 -3.07 4.41 8.36
N ALA A 76 -3.29 4.37 7.05
CA ALA A 76 -3.36 5.56 6.21
C ALA A 76 -4.67 6.33 6.39
N LYS A 77 -5.78 5.66 6.71
CA LYS A 77 -7.15 6.23 6.73
C LYS A 77 -7.29 7.57 7.49
N PRO A 78 -6.70 7.78 8.68
CA PRO A 78 -6.75 9.07 9.38
C PRO A 78 -6.10 10.24 8.61
N HIS A 79 -5.21 9.94 7.65
CA HIS A 79 -4.54 10.93 6.81
C HIS A 79 -5.24 11.17 5.46
N LEU A 80 -6.27 10.37 5.14
CA LEU A 80 -7.00 10.43 3.87
C LEU A 80 -8.36 11.11 3.99
N SER A 81 -8.90 11.20 5.21
CA SER A 81 -10.13 11.95 5.49
C SER A 81 -9.84 13.45 5.51
N SER A 82 -10.23 14.14 4.45
CA SER A 82 -10.38 15.61 4.37
C SER A 82 -11.71 15.95 3.75
#